data_AF-A0A6B9FT88-F1
#
_entry.id   AF-A0A6B9FT88-F1
#
_cell.length_a   1.000
_cell.length_b   1.000
_cell.length_c   1.000
_cell.angle_alpha   90.00
_cell.angle_beta   90.00
_cell.angle_gamma   90.00
#
_symmetry.space_group_name_H-M   'P 1'
#
loop_
_entity.id
_entity.type
_entity.pdbx_description
1 polymer ?
#
loop_
_entity_poly.entity_id
_entity_poly.type
_entity_poly.pdbx_seq_one_letter_code
_entity_poly.pdbx_strand_id
1 'polypeptide(L)'
;MVEFVRPLMCPVMRKLIGMILRMSQHPGLQERGQLIDQLTELETEGIAKDVPWRTVEAIRATRLKLRVEGLMPRTPLPRGH
;
A
#
# COMPACT_ATOMS: atom_id res chain seq x y z
N MET A 1 7.32 22.48 27.56
CA MET A 1 6.34 22.12 26.51
C MET A 1 7.09 21.37 25.44
N VAL A 2 6.87 20.06 25.30
CA VAL A 2 7.49 19.29 24.22
C VAL A 2 6.72 19.65 22.95
N GLU A 3 7.25 20.58 22.16
CA GLU A 3 6.75 20.81 20.81
C GLU A 3 6.81 19.47 20.08
N PHE A 4 5.64 18.87 19.87
CA PHE A 4 5.45 17.82 18.89
C PHE A 4 5.73 18.47 17.53
N VAL A 5 7.01 18.53 17.15
CA VAL A 5 7.45 18.75 15.79
C VAL A 5 6.89 17.55 15.03
N ARG A 6 5.64 17.67 14.56
CA ARG A 6 5.07 16.73 13.60
C ARG A 6 6.11 16.68 12.50
N PRO A 7 6.76 15.53 12.22
CA PRO A 7 7.52 15.45 10.99
C PRO A 7 6.53 15.85 9.90
N LEU A 8 6.89 16.83 9.09
CA LEU A 8 6.14 17.22 7.90
C LEU A 8 6.13 15.98 6.99
N MET A 9 5.28 15.01 7.30
CA MET A 9 5.19 13.78 6.54
C MET A 9 4.69 14.19 5.17
N CYS A 10 5.51 13.95 4.15
CA CYS A 10 5.16 14.24 2.78
C CYS A 10 3.77 13.65 2.49
N PRO A 11 2.87 14.39 1.80
CA PRO A 11 1.52 13.92 1.52
C PRO A 11 1.46 12.49 0.94
N VAL A 12 2.48 12.13 0.15
CA VAL A 12 2.70 10.80 -0.41
C VAL A 12 2.86 9.73 0.67
N MET A 13 3.67 9.97 1.69
CA MET A 13 3.88 9.04 2.81
C MET A 13 2.61 8.89 3.65
N ARG A 14 1.86 9.97 3.87
CA ARG A 14 0.59 9.91 4.60
C ARG A 14 -0.45 9.06 3.86
N LYS A 15 -0.54 9.22 2.54
CA LYS A 15 -1.39 8.38 1.68
C LYS A 15 -0.96 6.92 1.74
N LEU A 16 0.35 6.64 1.60
CA LEU A 16 0.90 5.28 1.67
C LEU A 16 0.52 4.55 2.98
N ILE A 17 0.68 5.22 4.12
CA ILE A 17 0.34 4.64 5.43
C ILE A 17 -1.15 4.32 5.53
N GLY A 18 -2.02 5.23 5.08
CA GLY A 18 -3.46 4.99 5.06
C GLY A 18 -3.83 3.79 4.18
N MET A 19 -3.13 3.60 3.06
CA MET A 19 -3.32 2.46 2.19
C MET A 19 -2.84 1.15 2.84
N ILE A 20 -1.66 1.14 3.48
CA ILE A 20 -1.16 -0.03 4.22
C ILE A 20 -2.13 -0.45 5.32
N LEU A 21 -2.72 0.52 6.04
CA LEU A 21 -3.73 0.25 7.07
C LEU A 21 -4.97 -0.44 6.47
N ARG A 22 -5.46 0.03 5.31
CA ARG A 22 -6.58 -0.62 4.60
C ARG A 22 -6.23 -2.02 4.13
N MET A 23 -5.00 -2.26 3.67
CA MET A 23 -4.54 -3.61 3.28
C MET A 23 -4.54 -4.58 4.46
N SER A 24 -4.18 -4.11 5.66
CA SER A 24 -4.21 -4.93 6.88
C SER A 24 -5.61 -5.41 7.27
N GLN A 25 -6.67 -4.81 6.72
CA GLN A 25 -8.06 -5.18 6.98
C GLN A 25 -8.57 -6.31 6.07
N HIS A 26 -7.68 -6.96 5.32
CA HIS A 26 -8.01 -8.05 4.38
C HIS A 26 -9.10 -7.68 3.37
N PRO A 27 -8.86 -6.65 2.54
CA PRO A 27 -9.82 -6.19 1.53
C PRO A 27 -10.19 -7.32 0.57
N GLY A 28 -11.44 -7.28 0.08
CA GLY A 28 -11.94 -8.18 -0.96
C GLY A 28 -11.20 -8.00 -2.29
N LEU A 29 -11.43 -8.88 -3.27
CA LEU A 29 -10.73 -8.83 -4.57
C LEU A 29 -10.91 -7.49 -5.30
N GLN A 30 -12.11 -6.91 -5.26
CA GLN A 30 -12.39 -5.61 -5.88
C GLN A 30 -11.64 -4.45 -5.19
N GLU A 31 -11.65 -4.42 -3.87
CA GLU A 31 -10.93 -3.42 -3.08
C GLU A 31 -9.41 -3.51 -3.28
N ARG A 32 -8.88 -4.73 -3.45
CA ARG A 32 -7.47 -4.95 -3.81
C ARG A 32 -7.11 -4.34 -5.16
N GLY A 33 -7.99 -4.50 -6.17
CA GLY A 33 -7.81 -3.86 -7.47
C GLY A 33 -7.70 -2.34 -7.33
N GLN A 34 -8.64 -1.73 -6.63
CA GLN A 34 -8.64 -0.28 -6.37
C GLN A 34 -7.39 0.19 -5.61
N LEU A 35 -6.91 -0.60 -4.64
CA LEU A 35 -5.68 -0.29 -3.92
C LEU A 35 -4.44 -0.36 -4.83
N ILE A 36 -4.40 -1.29 -5.78
CA ILE A 36 -3.31 -1.38 -6.77
C ILE A 36 -3.31 -0.16 -7.70
N ASP A 37 -4.49 0.28 -8.14
CA ASP A 37 -4.63 1.48 -8.98
C ASP A 37 -4.17 2.72 -8.22
N GLN A 38 -4.64 2.90 -6.98
CA GLN A 38 -4.24 4.02 -6.12
C GLN A 38 -2.73 4.02 -5.81
N LEU A 39 -2.09 2.85 -5.65
CA LEU A 39 -0.64 2.76 -5.46
C LEU A 39 0.12 3.17 -6.72
N THR A 40 -0.44 2.91 -7.90
CA THR A 40 0.16 3.30 -9.18
C THR A 40 0.08 4.81 -9.40
N GLU A 41 -1.06 5.41 -9.06
CA GLU A 41 -1.20 6.87 -9.02
C GLU A 41 -0.23 7.50 -8.00
N LEU A 42 -0.10 6.89 -6.81
CA LEU A 42 0.80 7.36 -5.76
C LEU A 42 2.28 7.27 -6.15
N GLU A 43 2.67 6.21 -6.87
CA GLU A 43 4.01 6.07 -7.46
C GLU A 43 4.28 7.23 -8.44
N THR A 44 3.32 7.52 -9.32
CA THR A 44 3.43 8.58 -10.32
C THR A 44 3.52 9.96 -9.67
N GLU A 45 2.68 10.22 -8.66
CA GLU A 45 2.74 11.44 -7.85
C GLU A 45 4.07 11.55 -7.10
N GLY A 46 4.58 10.44 -6.56
CA GLY A 46 5.87 10.39 -5.87
C GLY A 46 7.03 10.77 -6.78
N ILE A 47 7.07 10.21 -8.00
CA ILE A 47 8.07 10.53 -9.01
C ILE A 47 7.96 12.00 -9.42
N ALA A 48 6.74 12.49 -9.70
CA ALA A 48 6.52 13.88 -10.11
C ALA A 48 6.89 14.89 -9.03
N LYS A 49 6.80 14.51 -7.75
CA LYS A 49 7.15 15.35 -6.59
C LYS A 49 8.57 15.13 -6.08
N ASP A 50 9.39 14.39 -6.81
CA ASP A 50 10.78 14.07 -6.45
C ASP A 50 10.91 13.53 -5.02
N VAL A 51 9.98 12.66 -4.62
CA VAL A 51 10.06 12.04 -3.28
C VAL A 51 11.27 11.09 -3.23
N PRO A 52 11.85 10.86 -2.04
CA PRO A 52 13.00 9.97 -1.92
C PRO A 52 12.77 8.63 -2.59
N TRP A 53 13.77 8.14 -3.33
CA TRP A 53 13.71 6.87 -4.06
C TRP A 53 13.20 5.71 -3.19
N ARG A 54 13.64 5.65 -1.92
CA ARG A 54 13.18 4.64 -0.95
C ARG A 54 11.67 4.64 -0.73
N THR A 55 11.01 5.80 -0.81
CA THR A 55 9.55 5.91 -0.73
C THR A 55 8.89 5.32 -1.98
N VAL A 56 9.43 5.60 -3.16
CA VAL A 56 8.95 5.03 -4.42
C VAL A 56 9.10 3.50 -4.41
N GLU A 57 10.24 3.00 -3.93
CA GLU A 57 10.45 1.56 -3.77
C GLU A 57 9.47 0.93 -2.77
N ALA A 58 9.19 1.59 -1.65
CA ALA A 58 8.19 1.12 -0.70
C ALA A 58 6.78 1.01 -1.32
N ILE A 59 6.40 1.98 -2.16
CA ILE A 59 5.13 1.94 -2.92
C ILE A 59 5.12 0.75 -3.88
N ARG A 60 6.21 0.55 -4.65
CA ARG A 60 6.36 -0.56 -5.59
C ARG A 60 6.29 -1.92 -4.90
N ALA A 61 7.02 -2.09 -3.79
CA ALA A 61 7.03 -3.31 -3.00
C ALA A 61 5.65 -3.63 -2.44
N THR A 62 4.93 -2.61 -1.96
CA THR A 62 3.56 -2.75 -1.46
C THR A 62 2.61 -3.19 -2.57
N ARG A 63 2.72 -2.62 -3.78
CA ARG A 63 1.91 -3.03 -4.94
C ARG A 63 2.19 -4.47 -5.36
N LEU A 64 3.45 -4.88 -5.38
CA LEU A 64 3.84 -6.24 -5.72
C LEU A 64 3.28 -7.23 -4.70
N LYS A 65 3.41 -6.93 -3.41
CA LYS A 65 2.85 -7.75 -2.33
C LYS A 65 1.34 -7.95 -2.49
N LEU A 66 0.59 -6.88 -2.78
CA LEU A 66 -0.86 -6.97 -3.03
C LEU A 66 -1.22 -7.85 -4.23
N ARG A 67 -0.46 -7.76 -5.33
CA ARG A 67 -0.67 -8.64 -6.49
C ARG A 67 -0.43 -10.09 -6.12
N VAL A 68 0.64 -10.40 -5.39
CA VAL A 68 0.94 -11.77 -4.95
C VAL A 68 -0.14 -12.29 -4.00
N GLU A 69 -0.57 -11.50 -3.01
CA GLU A 69 -1.64 -11.88 -2.09
C GLU A 69 -3.00 -12.03 -2.79
N GLY A 70 -3.24 -11.30 -3.89
CA GLY A 70 -4.40 -11.44 -4.76
C GLY A 70 -4.38 -12.71 -5.62
N LEU A 71 -3.18 -13.16 -6.01
CA LEU A 71 -2.97 -14.37 -6.82
C LEU A 71 -2.86 -15.63 -5.97
N MET A 72 -2.65 -15.53 -4.66
CA MET A 72 -2.79 -16.66 -3.74
C MET A 72 -4.26 -16.82 -3.37
N PRO A 73 -5.00 -17.79 -3.93
CA PRO A 73 -6.31 -18.12 -3.40
C PRO A 73 -6.12 -18.53 -1.94
N ARG A 74 -6.79 -17.83 -1.03
CA ARG A 74 -7.11 -18.38 0.29
C ARG A 74 -8.12 -19.50 0.07
N THR A 75 -7.68 -20.62 -0.52
CA THR A 75 -8.41 -21.87 -0.39
C THR A 75 -8.19 -22.34 1.05
N PRO A 76 -9.22 -22.34 1.92
CA PRO A 76 -9.20 -23.37 2.95
C PRO A 76 -9.19 -24.68 2.17
N LEU A 77 -8.06 -25.40 2.22
CA LEU A 77 -8.02 -26.78 1.75
C LEU A 77 -9.21 -27.49 2.39
N PRO A 78 -10.16 -28.06 1.62
CA PRO A 78 -11.19 -28.89 2.20
C PRO A 78 -10.45 -30.06 2.84
N ARG A 79 -10.46 -30.08 4.17
CA ARG A 79 -9.93 -31.19 4.96
C ARG A 79 -10.86 -32.36 4.67
N GLY A 80 -10.50 -33.15 3.67
CA GLY A 80 -11.20 -34.36 3.28
C GLY A 80 -10.91 -35.48 4.28
N HIS A 81 -11.99 -36.16 4.65
CA HIS A 81 -12.14 -37.32 5.55
C HIS A 81 -12.06 -37.06 7.05
#